data_AF-A0A9R0XJB4-F1
#
_entry.id   AF-A0A9R0XJB4-F1
#
_cell.length_a   1.000
_cell.length_b   1.000
_cell.length_c   1.000
_cell.angle_alpha   90.00
_cell.angle_beta   90.00
_cell.angle_gamma   90.00
#
_symmetry.space_group_name_H-M   'P 1'
#
loop_
_entity.id
_entity.type
_entity.pdbx_description
1 polymer ?
#
loop_
_entity_poly.entity_id
_entity_poly.type
_entity_poly.pdbx_seq_one_letter_code
_entity_poly.pdbx_strand_id
1 'polypeptide(L)'
;MPILVKGVITAEDARLAVHSGAAGIIVSNHGARQLDYVPATISALEEVVTAAQGRIPVYLDGGVRRGTDVFKALALGAPVVFALAAEGEAGVRNVLRMMREEFELTMALGGCTKLSDITRNHIFTEGDRLGRPLPRM
;
A
#
# COMPACT_ATOMS: atom_id res chain seq x y z
N MET A 1 -1.20 -7.00 -24.10
CA MET A 1 -0.47 -7.10 -22.82
C MET A 1 -1.04 -6.06 -21.86
N PRO A 2 -1.39 -6.41 -20.61
CA PRO A 2 -1.92 -5.43 -19.64
C PRO A 2 -0.85 -4.38 -19.30
N ILE A 3 -1.24 -3.11 -19.24
CA ILE A 3 -0.35 -1.99 -18.92
C ILE A 3 -0.68 -1.48 -17.52
N LEU A 4 0.31 -1.45 -16.64
CA LEU A 4 0.17 -0.87 -15.30
C LEU A 4 0.87 0.49 -15.27
N VAL A 5 0.22 1.50 -14.69
CA VAL A 5 0.80 2.83 -14.50
C VAL A 5 1.45 2.88 -13.12
N LYS A 6 2.78 2.98 -13.07
CA LYS A 6 3.56 3.11 -11.83
C LYS A 6 4.01 4.54 -11.65
N GLY A 7 3.96 5.03 -10.41
CA GLY A 7 4.34 6.41 -10.09
C GLY A 7 3.16 7.28 -9.68
N VAL A 8 1.95 6.73 -9.66
CA VAL A 8 0.72 7.46 -9.32
C VAL A 8 0.71 7.76 -7.82
N ILE A 9 0.64 9.04 -7.47
CA ILE A 9 0.58 9.49 -6.07
C ILE A 9 -0.54 10.51 -5.84
N THR A 10 -1.46 10.64 -6.81
CA THR A 10 -2.61 11.55 -6.75
C THR A 10 -3.90 10.85 -7.21
N ALA A 11 -5.04 11.26 -6.65
CA ALA A 11 -6.36 10.84 -7.12
C ALA A 11 -6.63 11.21 -8.59
N GLU A 12 -6.14 12.36 -9.05
CA GLU A 12 -6.31 12.86 -10.42
C GLU A 12 -5.66 11.92 -11.43
N ASP A 13 -4.40 11.54 -11.19
CA ASP A 13 -3.66 10.61 -12.05
C ASP A 13 -4.27 9.20 -12.01
N ALA A 14 -4.83 8.79 -10.87
CA ALA A 14 -5.56 7.54 -10.77
C ALA A 14 -6.80 7.53 -11.68
N ARG A 15 -7.59 8.62 -11.69
CA ARG A 15 -8.76 8.76 -12.58
C ARG A 15 -8.33 8.75 -14.05
N LEU A 16 -7.23 9.44 -14.39
CA LEU A 16 -6.68 9.47 -15.74
C LEU A 16 -6.20 8.08 -16.19
N ALA A 17 -5.52 7.33 -15.32
CA ALA A 17 -5.07 5.97 -15.61
C ALA A 17 -6.26 5.05 -15.92
N VAL A 18 -7.32 5.11 -15.11
CA VAL A 18 -8.55 4.35 -15.37
C VAL A 18 -9.20 4.77 -16.69
N HIS A 19 -9.35 6.08 -16.93
CA HIS A 19 -9.96 6.59 -18.16
C HIS A 19 -9.17 6.21 -19.42
N SER A 20 -7.84 6.14 -19.31
CA SER A 20 -6.94 5.80 -20.42
C SER A 20 -6.83 4.29 -20.68
N GLY A 21 -7.57 3.46 -19.95
CA GLY A 21 -7.59 2.01 -20.15
C GLY A 21 -6.38 1.27 -19.55
N ALA A 22 -5.74 1.82 -18.52
CA ALA A 22 -4.73 1.07 -17.76
C ALA A 22 -5.35 -0.19 -17.15
N ALA A 23 -4.55 -1.25 -17.04
CA ALA A 23 -4.95 -2.51 -16.41
C ALA A 23 -4.72 -2.53 -14.89
N GLY A 24 -4.03 -1.52 -14.34
CA GLY A 24 -3.77 -1.38 -12.91
C GLY A 24 -2.89 -0.18 -12.59
N ILE A 25 -2.83 0.16 -11.31
CA ILE A 25 -2.03 1.28 -10.79
C ILE A 25 -1.04 0.75 -9.75
N ILE A 26 0.20 1.25 -9.78
CA ILE A 26 1.17 1.05 -8.69
C ILE A 26 1.47 2.42 -8.06
N VAL A 27 0.96 2.61 -6.84
CA VAL A 27 1.28 3.76 -6.00
C VAL A 27 2.74 3.69 -5.60
N SER A 28 3.54 4.66 -6.04
CA SER A 28 4.98 4.64 -5.84
C SER A 28 5.58 6.03 -6.05
N ASN A 29 6.53 6.41 -5.22
CA ASN A 29 7.43 7.56 -5.45
C ASN A 29 8.83 7.09 -5.87
N HIS A 30 8.92 5.87 -6.42
CA HIS A 30 10.15 5.19 -6.84
C HIS A 30 11.18 4.97 -5.72
N GLY A 31 10.70 4.87 -4.47
CA GLY A 31 11.56 4.75 -3.29
C GLY A 31 12.27 6.05 -2.95
N ALA A 32 11.60 7.18 -3.15
CA ALA A 32 12.11 8.54 -2.93
C ALA A 32 13.37 8.88 -3.76
N ARG A 33 13.50 8.31 -4.98
CA ARG A 33 14.67 8.51 -5.87
C ARG A 33 14.38 9.38 -7.09
N GLN A 34 13.19 9.97 -7.18
CA GLN A 34 12.79 10.79 -8.33
C GLN A 34 12.50 12.21 -7.86
N LEU A 35 11.23 12.59 -7.69
CA LEU A 35 10.87 13.89 -7.15
C LEU A 35 10.92 13.86 -5.61
N ASP A 36 11.73 14.76 -5.04
CA ASP A 36 11.79 14.96 -3.59
C ASP A 36 10.58 15.76 -3.08
N TYR A 37 10.33 15.73 -1.78
CA TYR A 37 9.22 16.42 -1.09
C TYR A 37 7.80 16.02 -1.54
N VAL A 38 7.65 14.91 -2.28
CA VAL A 38 6.34 14.29 -2.50
C VAL A 38 5.87 13.50 -1.27
N PRO A 39 4.56 13.26 -1.10
CA PRO A 39 4.05 12.45 0.00
C PRO A 39 4.69 11.06 0.07
N ALA A 40 4.73 10.51 1.29
CA ALA A 40 5.00 9.08 1.47
C ALA A 40 3.92 8.27 0.74
N THR A 41 4.31 7.17 0.09
CA THR A 41 3.41 6.37 -0.76
C THR A 41 2.22 5.81 0.02
N ILE A 42 2.42 5.43 1.29
CA ILE A 42 1.33 4.96 2.16
C ILE A 42 0.31 6.07 2.48
N SER A 43 0.75 7.33 2.55
CA SER A 43 -0.14 8.48 2.81
C SER A 43 -0.99 8.83 1.58
N ALA A 44 -0.47 8.62 0.37
CA ALA A 44 -1.19 8.82 -0.89
C ALA A 44 -2.10 7.64 -1.27
N LEU A 45 -1.92 6.47 -0.64
CA LEU A 45 -2.57 5.23 -1.09
C LEU A 45 -4.09 5.30 -1.04
N GLU A 46 -4.65 5.83 0.06
CA GLU A 46 -6.10 5.81 0.30
C GLU A 46 -6.87 6.61 -0.76
N GLU A 47 -6.36 7.78 -1.15
CA GLU A 47 -7.00 8.61 -2.16
C GLU A 47 -6.94 7.98 -3.56
N VAL A 48 -5.85 7.29 -3.90
CA VAL A 48 -5.68 6.58 -5.17
C VAL A 48 -6.63 5.38 -5.23
N VAL A 49 -6.71 4.57 -4.17
CA VAL A 49 -7.64 3.44 -4.08
C VAL A 49 -9.08 3.93 -4.21
N THR A 50 -9.42 5.01 -3.51
CA THR A 50 -10.75 5.63 -3.58
C THR A 50 -11.07 6.11 -4.99
N ALA A 51 -10.12 6.77 -5.67
CA ALA A 51 -10.30 7.28 -7.03
C ALA A 51 -10.39 6.17 -8.10
N ALA A 52 -9.74 5.03 -7.88
CA ALA A 52 -9.84 3.85 -8.74
C ALA A 52 -11.24 3.20 -8.69
N GLN A 53 -11.95 3.33 -7.56
CA GLN A 53 -13.33 2.84 -7.37
C GLN A 53 -13.49 1.34 -7.68
N GLY A 54 -12.44 0.54 -7.42
CA GLY A 54 -12.43 -0.89 -7.71
C GLY A 54 -12.49 -1.26 -9.20
N ARG A 55 -12.38 -0.28 -10.12
CA ARG A 55 -12.43 -0.51 -11.57
C ARG A 55 -11.19 -1.25 -12.09
N ILE A 56 -10.04 -0.98 -11.47
CA ILE A 56 -8.76 -1.64 -11.74
C ILE A 56 -8.03 -1.89 -10.42
N PRO A 57 -7.16 -2.93 -10.35
CA PRO A 57 -6.37 -3.19 -9.15
C PRO A 57 -5.37 -2.07 -8.87
N VAL A 58 -5.20 -1.77 -7.58
CA VAL A 58 -4.20 -0.83 -7.08
C VAL A 58 -3.19 -1.61 -6.24
N TYR A 59 -1.91 -1.33 -6.45
CA TYR A 59 -0.79 -1.92 -5.72
C TYR A 59 0.02 -0.81 -5.04
N LEU A 60 0.74 -1.15 -3.98
CA LEU A 60 1.67 -0.25 -3.29
C LEU A 60 3.13 -0.69 -3.48
N ASP A 61 4.02 0.27 -3.75
CA ASP A 61 5.47 0.13 -3.68
C ASP A 61 6.08 1.31 -2.89
N GLY A 62 7.25 1.10 -2.29
CA GLY A 62 7.99 2.10 -1.54
C GLY A 62 7.75 2.02 -0.03
N GLY A 63 8.84 2.03 0.74
CA GLY A 63 8.81 2.16 2.21
C GLY A 63 8.38 0.92 3.01
N VAL A 64 7.92 -0.17 2.37
CA VAL A 64 7.51 -1.39 3.08
C VAL A 64 8.73 -2.14 3.62
N ARG A 65 8.77 -2.35 4.94
CA ARG A 65 9.91 -3.00 5.62
C ARG A 65 9.50 -4.07 6.62
N ARG A 66 8.24 -4.09 7.07
CA ARG A 66 7.71 -5.04 8.06
C ARG A 66 6.39 -5.66 7.63
N GLY A 67 6.04 -6.78 8.26
CA GLY A 67 4.73 -7.42 8.07
C GLY A 67 3.55 -6.49 8.40
N THR A 68 3.71 -5.60 9.39
CA THR A 68 2.71 -4.59 9.74
C THR A 68 2.49 -3.54 8.65
N ASP A 69 3.50 -3.25 7.82
CA ASP A 69 3.37 -2.33 6.70
C ASP A 69 2.52 -2.96 5.58
N VAL A 70 2.72 -4.26 5.32
CA VAL A 70 1.87 -5.05 4.40
C VAL A 70 0.43 -5.06 4.89
N PHE A 71 0.22 -5.29 6.18
CA PHE A 71 -1.11 -5.27 6.79
C PHE A 71 -1.80 -3.90 6.61
N LYS A 72 -1.09 -2.79 6.85
CA LYS A 72 -1.64 -1.43 6.65
C LYS A 72 -2.02 -1.18 5.18
N ALA A 73 -1.17 -1.57 4.24
CA ALA A 73 -1.45 -1.41 2.81
C ALA A 73 -2.71 -2.20 2.39
N LEU A 74 -2.83 -3.45 2.86
CA LEU A 74 -4.02 -4.27 2.61
C LEU A 74 -5.28 -3.68 3.25
N ALA A 75 -5.18 -3.14 4.47
CA ALA A 75 -6.28 -2.43 5.12
C ALA A 75 -6.72 -1.17 4.35
N LEU A 76 -5.79 -0.52 3.64
CA LEU A 76 -6.06 0.58 2.70
C LEU A 76 -6.52 0.11 1.31
N GLY A 77 -6.64 -1.20 1.08
CA GLY A 77 -7.19 -1.76 -0.15
C GLY A 77 -6.17 -2.09 -1.24
N ALA A 78 -4.87 -2.17 -0.92
CA ALA A 78 -3.85 -2.52 -1.91
C ALA A 78 -2.79 -3.52 -1.41
N PRO A 79 -2.52 -4.61 -2.17
CA PRO A 79 -1.36 -5.45 -1.91
C PRO A 79 -0.04 -4.74 -2.24
N VAL A 80 1.04 -5.17 -1.60
CA VAL A 80 2.39 -4.63 -1.81
C VAL A 80 3.11 -5.36 -2.94
N VAL A 81 3.84 -4.61 -3.76
CA VAL A 81 4.81 -5.12 -4.74
C VAL A 81 6.22 -4.83 -4.24
N PHE A 82 7.08 -5.84 -4.25
CA PHE A 82 8.47 -5.72 -3.82
C PHE A 82 9.43 -5.77 -5.01
N ALA A 83 10.42 -4.86 -5.00
CA ALA A 83 11.67 -5.06 -5.72
C ALA A 83 12.73 -5.48 -4.68
N LEU A 84 13.08 -6.76 -4.66
CA LEU A 84 14.05 -7.31 -3.71
C LEU A 84 15.41 -7.52 -4.38
N ALA A 85 16.46 -7.00 -3.74
CA ALA A 85 17.84 -7.33 -4.02
C ALA A 85 18.51 -7.69 -2.70
N ALA A 86 18.68 -8.98 -2.43
CA ALA A 86 19.24 -9.47 -1.17
C ALA A 86 20.03 -10.76 -1.44
N GLU A 87 21.35 -10.65 -1.59
CA GLU A 87 22.27 -11.80 -1.67
C GLU A 87 21.83 -12.92 -2.63
N GLY A 88 21.32 -12.54 -3.81
CA GLY A 88 20.80 -13.48 -4.80
C GLY A 88 19.48 -14.14 -4.37
N GLU A 89 19.21 -15.35 -4.86
CA GLU A 89 17.93 -16.02 -4.61
C GLU A 89 17.72 -16.36 -3.12
N ALA A 90 18.76 -16.85 -2.45
CA ALA A 90 18.67 -17.31 -1.07
C ALA A 90 18.31 -16.17 -0.10
N GLY A 91 18.94 -15.00 -0.26
CA GLY A 91 18.61 -13.85 0.57
C GLY A 91 17.22 -13.29 0.26
N VAL A 92 16.80 -13.26 -1.02
CA VAL A 92 15.41 -12.89 -1.39
C VAL A 92 14.40 -13.84 -0.74
N ARG A 93 14.64 -15.15 -0.78
CA ARG A 93 13.78 -16.15 -0.13
C ARG A 93 13.72 -15.93 1.38
N ASN A 94 14.85 -15.61 2.02
CA ASN A 94 14.90 -15.32 3.45
C ASN A 94 14.11 -14.07 3.83
N VAL A 95 14.24 -12.98 3.05
CA VAL A 95 13.48 -11.74 3.27
C VAL A 95 11.98 -11.98 3.12
N LEU A 96 11.55 -12.71 2.08
CA LEU A 96 10.15 -13.05 1.87
C LEU A 96 9.60 -13.95 3.00
N ARG A 97 10.41 -14.87 3.53
CA ARG A 97 10.03 -15.70 4.68
C ARG A 97 9.82 -14.85 5.94
N MET A 98 10.78 -13.99 6.30
CA MET A 98 10.65 -13.12 7.48
C MET A 98 9.45 -12.16 7.35
N MET A 99 9.25 -11.57 6.18
CA MET A 99 8.09 -10.71 5.91
C MET A 99 6.76 -11.45 6.09
N ARG A 100 6.69 -12.71 5.63
CA ARG A 100 5.51 -13.56 5.81
C ARG A 100 5.26 -13.87 7.29
N GLU A 101 6.28 -14.26 8.03
CA GLU A 101 6.18 -14.58 9.46
C GLU A 101 5.70 -13.35 10.28
N GLU A 102 6.26 -12.17 10.00
CA GLU A 102 5.80 -10.93 10.64
C GLU A 102 4.36 -10.56 10.26
N PHE A 103 3.97 -10.78 9.00
CA PHE A 103 2.62 -10.51 8.53
C PHE A 103 1.60 -11.45 9.17
N GLU A 104 1.90 -12.75 9.25
CA GLU A 104 1.07 -13.76 9.91
C GLU A 104 0.91 -13.47 11.41
N LEU A 105 2.00 -13.05 12.09
CA LEU A 105 1.93 -12.59 13.47
C LEU A 105 1.03 -11.35 13.61
N THR A 106 1.15 -10.38 12.70
CA THR A 106 0.30 -9.18 12.70
C THR A 106 -1.17 -9.54 12.52
N MET A 107 -1.49 -10.45 11.60
CA MET A 107 -2.84 -10.96 11.39
C MET A 107 -3.40 -11.61 12.65
N ALA A 108 -2.62 -12.49 13.30
CA ALA A 108 -3.02 -13.16 14.54
C ALA A 108 -3.31 -12.17 15.67
N LEU A 109 -2.44 -11.17 15.87
CA LEU A 109 -2.64 -10.13 16.88
C LEU A 109 -3.78 -9.17 16.54
N GLY A 110 -4.05 -8.96 15.24
CA GLY A 110 -5.16 -8.16 14.73
C GLY A 110 -6.50 -8.90 14.66
N GLY A 111 -6.57 -10.17 15.08
CA GLY A 111 -7.80 -10.98 15.04
C GLY A 111 -8.25 -11.35 13.61
N CYS A 112 -7.34 -11.31 12.63
CA CYS A 112 -7.60 -11.62 11.23
C CYS A 112 -7.15 -13.05 10.92
N THR A 113 -8.07 -13.92 10.48
CA THR A 113 -7.76 -15.33 10.12
C THR A 113 -7.61 -15.54 8.62
N LYS A 114 -8.11 -14.59 7.82
CA LYS A 114 -8.01 -14.57 6.36
C LYS A 114 -7.83 -13.13 5.87
N LEU A 115 -7.31 -12.97 4.65
CA LEU A 115 -7.03 -11.64 4.09
C LEU A 115 -8.26 -10.72 4.03
N SER A 116 -9.45 -11.28 3.79
CA SER A 116 -10.70 -10.51 3.76
C SER A 116 -11.11 -9.94 5.11
N ASP A 117 -10.52 -10.42 6.21
CA ASP A 117 -10.76 -9.87 7.54
C ASP A 117 -10.03 -8.52 7.71
N ILE A 118 -8.98 -8.28 6.92
CA ILE A 118 -8.21 -7.03 6.95
C ILE A 118 -9.00 -5.95 6.24
N THR A 119 -9.56 -5.03 7.02
CA THR A 119 -10.38 -3.92 6.53
C THR A 119 -9.85 -2.57 6.98
N ARG A 120 -10.36 -1.49 6.36
CA ARG A 120 -10.01 -0.11 6.69
C ARG A 120 -10.17 0.27 8.17
N ASN A 121 -11.02 -0.45 8.91
CA ASN A 121 -11.25 -0.25 10.34
C ASN A 121 -10.05 -0.59 11.23
N HIS A 122 -9.04 -1.30 10.72
CA HIS A 122 -7.86 -1.67 11.50
C HIS A 122 -6.82 -0.57 11.61
N ILE A 123 -6.98 0.54 10.89
CA ILE A 123 -5.99 1.59 10.77
C ILE A 123 -6.62 2.96 10.97
N PHE A 124 -5.80 3.92 11.40
CA PHE A 124 -6.14 5.34 11.48
C PHE A 124 -5.16 6.13 10.61
N THR A 125 -5.67 6.99 9.74
CA THR A 125 -4.88 7.89 8.91
C THR A 125 -4.91 9.31 9.43
N GLU A 126 -4.10 10.21 8.85
CA GLU A 126 -4.12 11.63 9.21
C GLU A 126 -5.48 12.28 8.88
N GLY A 127 -6.15 11.83 7.82
CA GLY A 127 -7.52 12.25 7.50
C GLY A 127 -8.50 11.94 8.64
N ASP A 128 -8.36 10.77 9.29
CA ASP A 128 -9.20 10.39 10.43
C ASP A 128 -8.93 11.25 11.68
N ARG A 129 -7.68 11.71 11.87
CA ARG A 129 -7.28 12.54 13.01
C ARG A 129 -7.87 13.94 12.93
N LEU A 130 -7.90 14.54 11.74
CA LEU A 130 -8.43 15.90 11.54
C LEU A 130 -9.95 15.98 11.72
N GLY A 131 -10.67 14.86 11.54
CA GLY A 131 -12.11 14.77 11.72
C GLY A 131 -12.59 14.48 13.15
N ARG A 132 -11.70 14.14 14.10
CA ARG A 132 -12.05 13.89 15.49
C ARG A 132 -11.56 15.04 16.38
N PRO A 133 -12.43 15.65 17.22
CA PRO A 133 -11.93 16.58 18.23
C PRO A 133 -10.94 15.83 19.13
N LEU A 134 -9.79 16.46 19.43
CA LEU A 134 -8.83 15.93 20.40
C LEU A 134 -9.58 15.56 21.69
N PRO A 135 -9.27 14.40 22.32
CA PRO A 135 -9.85 14.08 23.61
C PRO A 135 -9.57 15.25 24.55
N ARG A 136 -10.63 15.89 25.05
CA ARG A 136 -10.50 16.91 26.08
C ARG A 136 -9.91 16.21 27.29
N MET A 137 -8.68 16.60 27.66
CA MET A 137 -8.06 16.26 28.94
C MET A 137 -8.93 16.75 30.09
#